data_AF-A0AAE9MT20-F1
#
_entry.id   AF-A0AAE9MT20-F1
#
_cell.length_a   1.000
_cell.length_b   1.000
_cell.length_c   1.000
_cell.angle_alpha   90.00
_cell.angle_beta   90.00
_cell.angle_gamma   90.00
#
_symmetry.space_group_name_H-M   'P 1'
#
loop_
_entity.id
_entity.type
_entity.pdbx_description
1 polymer ?
#
loop_
_entity_poly.entity_id
_entity_poly.type
_entity_poly.pdbx_seq_one_letter_code
_entity_poly.pdbx_strand_id
1 'polypeptide(L)'
;MSKRRFKPMKSQRTEKQGDDAPQKSPIDGQIKKTKIFHNQNRESAFKNREPALKKIEYPEYKCSKCGEIIQDLSSAIADKESGLPAHFDCVIEFLKKAEEIKEGEEIIYIGNGNFAVVYFENPKIRKNFKIIKLIEWEDKNRLYQWKKDISELTSKT
;
A
#
# COMPACT_ATOMS: atom_id res chain seq x y z
N MET A 1 -57.65 -20.58 17.34
CA MET A 1 -56.89 -19.32 17.31
C MET A 1 -55.61 -19.49 16.49
N SER A 2 -55.19 -18.41 15.83
CA SER A 2 -54.45 -18.36 14.56
C SER A 2 -53.01 -18.89 14.54
N LYS A 3 -52.70 -19.63 13.47
CA LYS A 3 -51.36 -19.98 12.98
C LYS A 3 -50.68 -18.75 12.37
N ARG A 4 -49.51 -18.34 12.86
CA ARG A 4 -48.66 -17.32 12.19
C ARG A 4 -47.56 -18.01 11.39
N ARG A 5 -47.78 -18.07 10.07
CA ARG A 5 -46.80 -18.42 9.03
C ARG A 5 -45.80 -17.27 8.86
N PHE A 6 -44.52 -17.53 9.00
CA PHE A 6 -43.46 -16.65 8.50
C PHE A 6 -43.29 -16.86 6.98
N LYS A 7 -43.28 -15.77 6.21
CA LYS A 7 -43.03 -15.76 4.77
C LYS A 7 -41.55 -15.42 4.51
N PRO A 8 -40.81 -16.17 3.68
CA PRO A 8 -39.47 -15.76 3.22
C PRO A 8 -39.55 -14.82 2.00
N MET A 9 -38.70 -13.80 1.99
CA MET A 9 -38.55 -12.80 0.93
C MET A 9 -37.69 -13.39 -0.21
N LYS A 10 -38.23 -13.45 -1.43
CA LYS A 10 -37.50 -13.84 -2.65
C LYS A 10 -36.73 -12.64 -3.20
N SER A 11 -35.41 -12.75 -3.28
CA SER A 11 -34.56 -11.89 -4.10
C SER A 11 -34.45 -12.50 -5.50
N GLN A 12 -34.92 -11.78 -6.51
CA GLN A 12 -34.83 -12.17 -7.91
C GLN A 12 -33.52 -11.61 -8.49
N ARG A 13 -32.58 -12.51 -8.78
CA ARG A 13 -31.41 -12.27 -9.64
C ARG A 13 -31.75 -12.89 -10.99
N THR A 14 -31.97 -12.07 -12.01
CA THR A 14 -32.21 -12.53 -13.38
C THR A 14 -30.89 -12.56 -14.16
N GLU A 15 -30.55 -13.75 -14.62
CA GLU A 15 -29.49 -14.05 -15.57
C GLU A 15 -29.92 -13.64 -16.98
N LYS A 16 -28.99 -13.14 -17.81
CA LYS A 16 -29.11 -13.13 -19.27
C LYS A 16 -27.75 -13.42 -19.90
N GLN A 17 -27.60 -14.63 -20.44
CA GLN A 17 -26.72 -14.98 -21.56
C GLN A 17 -27.49 -14.75 -22.87
N GLY A 18 -26.77 -14.53 -23.98
CA GLY A 18 -27.32 -14.63 -25.34
C GLY A 18 -26.63 -13.71 -26.35
N ASP A 19 -26.02 -14.34 -27.34
CA ASP A 19 -25.25 -13.84 -28.48
C ASP A 19 -26.04 -12.94 -29.45
N ASP A 20 -25.34 -12.09 -30.24
CA ASP A 20 -25.51 -11.90 -31.70
C ASP A 20 -24.92 -10.57 -32.24
N ALA A 21 -23.95 -10.73 -33.15
CA ALA A 21 -23.51 -9.95 -34.33
C ALA A 21 -23.58 -8.39 -34.44
N PRO A 22 -22.65 -7.77 -35.20
CA PRO A 22 -22.47 -6.32 -35.29
C PRO A 22 -23.29 -5.69 -36.43
N GLN A 23 -24.00 -4.59 -36.17
CA GLN A 23 -24.64 -3.78 -37.21
C GLN A 23 -23.90 -2.46 -37.43
N LYS A 24 -23.21 -2.40 -38.57
CA LYS A 24 -22.75 -1.17 -39.22
C LYS A 24 -23.96 -0.47 -39.83
N SER A 25 -24.11 0.83 -39.60
CA SER A 25 -24.92 1.70 -40.47
C SER A 25 -23.99 2.68 -41.19
N PRO A 26 -24.10 2.81 -42.53
CA PRO A 26 -23.45 3.86 -43.28
C PRO A 26 -24.33 5.11 -43.19
N ILE A 27 -23.75 6.26 -42.83
CA ILE A 27 -24.43 7.54 -42.99
C ILE A 27 -23.61 8.39 -43.95
N ASP A 28 -24.18 8.49 -45.14
CA ASP A 28 -23.75 9.26 -46.29
C ASP A 28 -23.47 10.72 -45.92
N GLY A 29 -22.37 11.20 -46.48
CA GLY A 29 -21.89 12.56 -46.31
C GLY A 29 -22.78 13.59 -46.99
N GLN A 30 -23.15 14.62 -46.24
CA GLN A 30 -23.42 15.95 -46.76
C GLN A 30 -22.81 16.99 -45.82
N ILE A 31 -21.58 17.40 -46.13
CA ILE A 31 -20.82 18.44 -45.43
C ILE A 31 -21.39 19.79 -45.84
N LYS A 32 -22.16 20.42 -44.95
CA LYS A 32 -22.52 21.84 -45.07
C LYS A 32 -21.36 22.68 -44.52
N LYS A 33 -20.73 23.46 -45.42
CA LYS A 33 -19.61 24.37 -45.13
C LYS A 33 -20.07 25.50 -44.21
N THR A 34 -19.84 25.36 -42.91
CA THR A 34 -19.94 26.47 -41.96
C THR A 34 -18.62 27.22 -41.95
N LYS A 35 -18.67 28.53 -42.22
CA LYS A 35 -17.51 29.42 -42.30
C LYS A 35 -16.78 29.45 -40.95
N ILE A 36 -15.51 29.05 -40.97
CA ILE A 36 -14.59 29.12 -39.84
C ILE A 36 -14.18 30.58 -39.67
N PHE A 37 -14.79 31.27 -38.70
CA PHE A 37 -14.20 32.49 -38.16
C PHE A 37 -13.00 32.08 -37.30
N HIS A 38 -11.80 32.41 -37.76
CA HIS A 38 -10.57 32.32 -36.99
C HIS A 38 -10.66 33.34 -35.84
N ASN A 39 -11.15 32.93 -34.67
CA ASN A 39 -10.91 33.66 -33.44
C ASN A 39 -9.63 33.09 -32.80
N GLN A 40 -8.49 33.61 -33.25
CA GLN A 40 -7.15 33.31 -32.72
C GLN A 40 -6.93 33.95 -31.35
N ASN A 41 -7.81 33.69 -30.38
CA ASN A 41 -7.61 34.19 -29.03
C ASN A 41 -8.24 33.31 -27.96
N ARG A 42 -7.83 32.04 -27.92
CA ARG A 42 -8.17 31.12 -26.81
C ARG A 42 -7.00 30.31 -26.26
N GLU A 43 -5.76 30.63 -26.63
CA GLU A 43 -4.58 29.89 -26.14
C GLU A 43 -3.96 30.47 -24.85
N SER A 44 -4.42 31.62 -24.37
CA SER A 44 -3.78 32.32 -23.24
C SER A 44 -4.39 32.03 -21.86
N ALA A 45 -5.47 31.25 -21.76
CA ALA A 45 -6.17 31.04 -20.48
C ALA A 45 -5.67 29.83 -19.65
N PHE A 46 -4.86 28.92 -20.24
CA PHE A 46 -4.37 27.72 -19.54
C PHE A 46 -2.93 27.81 -19.03
N LYS A 47 -2.22 28.92 -19.29
CA LYS A 47 -0.76 28.98 -19.10
C LYS A 47 -0.27 29.40 -17.71
N ASN A 48 -1.16 29.74 -16.76
CA ASN A 48 -0.72 30.40 -15.51
C ASN A 48 -1.43 29.93 -14.24
N ARG A 49 -1.75 28.63 -14.11
CA ARG A 49 -2.15 28.06 -12.82
C ARG A 49 -1.63 26.63 -12.67
N GLU A 50 -0.32 26.46 -12.72
CA GLU A 50 0.25 25.36 -11.95
C GLU A 50 0.12 25.77 -10.48
N PRO A 51 -0.70 25.07 -9.66
CA PRO A 51 -0.63 25.30 -8.23
C PRO A 51 0.80 24.96 -7.83
N ALA A 52 1.55 25.96 -7.34
CA ALA A 52 2.86 25.73 -6.79
C ALA A 52 2.71 24.69 -5.67
N LEU A 53 3.03 23.44 -5.98
CA LEU A 53 3.03 22.35 -5.02
C LEU A 53 4.04 22.76 -3.96
N LYS A 54 3.54 23.18 -2.80
CA LYS A 54 4.39 23.49 -1.65
C LYS A 54 5.14 22.20 -1.35
N LYS A 55 6.46 22.20 -1.57
CA LYS A 55 7.31 21.06 -1.21
C LYS A 55 7.20 20.91 0.30
N ILE A 56 6.60 19.80 0.73
CA ILE A 56 6.59 19.42 2.13
C ILE A 56 8.01 18.96 2.45
N GLU A 57 8.69 19.69 3.33
CA GLU A 57 10.00 19.30 3.84
C GLU A 57 9.78 18.23 4.90
N TYR A 58 10.21 17.00 4.59
CA TYR A 58 10.16 15.91 5.56
C TYR A 58 11.41 15.97 6.45
N PRO A 59 11.27 15.75 7.76
CA PRO A 59 12.41 15.61 8.66
C PRO A 59 13.31 14.44 8.23
N GLU A 60 14.61 14.70 8.15
CA GLU A 60 15.61 13.68 7.84
C GLU A 60 15.92 12.85 9.09
N TYR A 61 15.58 11.56 9.06
CA TYR A 61 15.92 10.63 10.14
C TYR A 61 17.06 9.72 9.74
N LYS A 62 18.02 9.54 10.65
CA LYS A 62 19.13 8.59 10.49
C LYS A 62 18.74 7.22 11.02
N CYS A 63 19.04 6.18 10.25
CA CYS A 63 18.88 4.79 10.65
C CYS A 63 19.81 4.47 11.83
N SER A 64 19.25 3.90 12.91
CA SER A 64 20.03 3.50 14.09
C SER A 64 21.02 2.36 13.85
N LYS A 65 20.89 1.60 12.74
CA LYS A 65 21.75 0.45 12.41
C LYS A 65 22.86 0.78 11.43
N CYS A 66 22.56 1.46 10.32
CA CYS A 66 23.57 1.82 9.31
C CYS A 66 24.04 3.28 9.36
N GLY A 67 23.33 4.17 10.08
CA GLY A 67 23.66 5.59 10.16
C GLY A 67 23.26 6.43 8.94
N GLU A 68 22.77 5.80 7.87
CA GLU A 68 22.30 6.48 6.66
C GLU A 68 20.92 7.12 6.85
N ILE A 69 20.60 8.09 6.00
CA ILE A 69 19.30 8.77 6.01
C ILE A 69 18.22 7.83 5.45
N ILE A 70 17.13 7.70 6.19
CA ILE A 70 15.96 6.95 5.77
C ILE A 70 15.17 7.79 4.77
N GLN A 71 15.08 7.32 3.52
CA GLN A 71 14.33 8.02 2.47
C GLN A 71 12.82 7.81 2.64
N ASP A 72 12.40 6.58 2.91
CA ASP A 72 11.00 6.25 3.18
C ASP A 72 10.80 5.90 4.65
N LEU A 73 10.46 6.94 5.43
CA LEU A 73 10.12 6.80 6.84
C LEU A 73 8.87 5.93 7.08
N SER A 74 7.99 5.77 6.09
CA SER A 74 6.77 4.96 6.22
C SER A 74 7.08 3.48 6.35
N SER A 75 8.16 3.04 5.70
CA SER A 75 8.69 1.68 5.74
C SER A 75 9.69 1.46 6.89
N ALA A 76 10.03 2.51 7.64
CA ALA A 76 10.96 2.42 8.76
C ALA A 76 10.31 1.75 9.98
N ILE A 77 11.12 1.02 10.73
CA ILE A 77 10.73 0.35 11.97
C ILE A 77 11.45 0.98 13.15
N ALA A 78 10.78 1.14 14.29
CA ALA A 78 11.45 1.64 15.49
C ALA A 78 12.25 0.53 16.15
N ASP A 79 13.45 0.85 16.58
CA ASP A 79 14.27 -0.04 17.41
C ASP A 79 13.74 -0.07 18.84
N LYS A 80 13.47 -1.25 19.41
CA LYS A 80 12.89 -1.38 20.76
C LYS A 80 13.71 -0.68 21.85
N GLU A 81 15.03 -0.78 21.75
CA GLU A 81 15.96 -0.25 22.76
C GLU A 81 16.07 1.27 22.66
N SER A 82 16.48 1.77 21.49
CA SER A 82 16.72 3.21 21.30
C SER A 82 15.45 4.03 21.02
N GLY A 83 14.41 3.41 20.48
CA GLY A 83 13.21 4.08 19.97
C GLY A 83 13.44 4.89 18.69
N LEU A 84 14.64 4.81 18.12
CA LEU A 84 15.02 5.49 16.89
C LEU A 84 14.58 4.68 15.67
N PRO A 85 14.29 5.36 14.54
CA PRO A 85 13.91 4.66 13.32
C PRO A 85 15.13 3.91 12.74
N ALA A 86 14.85 2.75 12.15
CA ALA A 86 15.80 1.92 11.46
C ALA A 86 15.19 1.47 10.12
N HIS A 87 16.06 1.22 9.14
CA HIS A 87 15.64 0.54 7.92
C HIS A 87 15.16 -0.88 8.24
N PHE A 88 14.07 -1.28 7.60
CA PHE A 88 13.53 -2.63 7.71
C PHE A 88 14.56 -3.70 7.34
N ASP A 89 15.30 -3.49 6.23
CA ASP A 89 16.32 -4.43 5.77
C ASP A 89 17.50 -4.53 6.74
N CYS A 90 17.94 -3.40 7.31
CA CYS A 90 19.01 -3.41 8.31
C CYS A 90 18.62 -4.21 9.56
N VAL A 91 17.35 -4.17 9.97
CA VAL A 91 16.86 -4.99 11.09
C VAL A 91 16.87 -6.47 10.72
N ILE A 92 16.42 -6.84 9.52
CA ILE A 92 16.49 -8.24 9.06
C ILE A 92 17.94 -8.74 9.05
N GLU A 93 18.87 -7.97 8.51
CA GLU A 93 20.29 -8.34 8.49
C GLU A 93 20.87 -8.44 9.90
N PHE A 94 20.51 -7.52 10.78
CA PHE A 94 20.92 -7.57 12.18
C PHE A 94 20.41 -8.84 12.85
N LEU A 95 19.14 -9.18 12.68
CA LEU A 95 18.55 -10.38 13.24
C LEU A 95 19.19 -11.66 12.67
N LYS A 96 19.51 -11.69 11.37
CA LYS A 96 20.22 -12.82 10.73
C LYS A 96 21.64 -13.00 11.23
N LYS A 97 22.30 -11.92 11.68
CA LYS A 97 23.66 -11.97 12.25
C LYS A 97 23.64 -12.30 13.75
N ALA A 98 22.62 -11.82 14.47
CA ALA A 98 22.45 -12.04 15.89
C ALA A 98 21.92 -13.45 16.19
N GLU A 99 21.06 -13.99 15.32
CA GLU A 99 20.56 -15.36 15.44
C GLU A 99 21.38 -16.30 14.55
N GLU A 100 21.81 -17.43 15.11
CA GLU A 100 22.43 -18.51 14.34
C GLU A 100 21.35 -19.28 13.56
N ILE A 101 21.00 -18.78 12.37
CA ILE A 101 20.01 -19.41 11.49
C ILE A 101 20.56 -20.74 10.96
N LYS A 102 19.91 -21.85 11.32
CA LYS A 102 20.30 -23.20 10.89
C LYS A 102 19.73 -23.54 9.50
N GLU A 103 20.18 -24.66 8.93
CA GLU A 103 19.63 -25.17 7.69
C GLU A 103 18.11 -25.44 7.82
N GLY A 104 17.34 -24.85 6.90
CA GLY A 104 15.87 -24.93 6.92
C GLY A 104 15.19 -23.85 7.76
N GLU A 105 15.94 -23.00 8.46
CA GLU A 105 15.40 -21.87 9.21
C GLU A 105 15.45 -20.57 8.39
N GLU A 106 14.48 -19.68 8.61
CA GLU A 106 14.41 -18.36 7.97
C GLU A 106 13.77 -17.35 8.91
N ILE A 107 14.24 -16.10 8.86
CA ILE A 107 13.60 -14.98 9.57
C ILE A 107 12.55 -14.35 8.66
N ILE A 108 11.32 -14.31 9.12
CA ILE A 108 10.20 -13.67 8.42
C ILE A 108 9.60 -12.55 9.26
N TYR A 109 9.07 -11.54 8.59
CA TYR A 109 8.27 -10.51 9.24
C TYR A 109 6.81 -10.97 9.31
N ILE A 110 6.26 -11.04 10.52
CA ILE A 110 4.87 -11.45 10.75
C ILE A 110 3.93 -10.24 10.88
N GLY A 111 4.47 -9.04 10.65
CA GLY A 111 3.76 -7.78 10.73
C GLY A 111 3.96 -7.09 12.07
N ASN A 112 3.48 -5.84 12.11
CA ASN A 112 3.14 -5.21 13.38
C ASN A 112 4.37 -5.06 14.32
N GLY A 113 5.57 -4.84 13.76
CA GLY A 113 6.80 -4.73 14.53
C GLY A 113 7.42 -6.06 14.99
N ASN A 114 6.87 -7.20 14.56
CA ASN A 114 7.29 -8.52 15.02
C ASN A 114 7.91 -9.35 13.89
N PHE A 115 8.99 -10.05 14.23
CA PHE A 115 9.66 -11.02 13.40
C PHE A 115 9.50 -12.43 13.99
N ALA A 116 9.67 -13.45 13.17
CA ALA A 116 9.65 -14.83 13.61
C ALA A 116 10.75 -15.61 12.90
N VAL A 117 11.40 -16.50 13.64
CA VAL A 117 12.24 -17.55 13.06
C VAL A 117 11.31 -18.73 12.75
N VAL A 118 11.23 -19.09 11.49
CA VAL A 118 10.42 -20.21 11.01
C VAL A 118 11.32 -21.32 10.48
N TYR A 119 10.92 -22.56 10.74
CA TYR A 119 11.53 -23.75 10.17
C TYR A 119 10.65 -24.30 9.06
N PHE A 120 11.27 -24.56 7.91
CA PHE A 120 10.68 -25.26 6.79
C PHE A 120 11.25 -26.69 6.72
N GLU A 121 10.39 -27.68 6.98
CA GLU A 121 10.76 -29.09 6.83
C GLU A 121 11.11 -29.44 5.37
N ASN A 122 10.50 -28.75 4.42
CA ASN A 122 10.87 -28.82 3.01
C ASN A 122 10.95 -27.40 2.43
N PRO A 123 12.13 -26.93 1.97
CA PRO A 123 12.30 -25.57 1.45
C PRO A 123 11.44 -25.28 0.20
N LYS A 124 10.99 -26.32 -0.52
CA LYS A 124 10.08 -26.17 -1.67
C LYS A 124 8.63 -25.92 -1.27
N ILE A 125 8.23 -26.33 -0.06
CA ILE A 125 6.84 -26.24 0.41
C ILE A 125 6.75 -25.21 1.54
N ARG A 126 6.55 -23.94 1.14
CA ARG A 126 6.40 -22.80 2.07
C ARG A 126 5.12 -22.84 2.91
N LYS A 127 4.18 -23.75 2.63
CA LYS A 127 2.90 -23.87 3.36
C LYS A 127 3.04 -24.52 4.74
N ASN A 128 3.97 -25.45 4.88
CA ASN A 128 4.18 -26.20 6.11
C ASN A 128 5.43 -25.66 6.80
N PHE A 129 5.23 -24.69 7.68
CA PHE A 129 6.29 -24.12 8.50
C PHE A 129 5.94 -24.17 9.97
N LYS A 130 6.97 -24.21 10.82
CA LYS A 130 6.83 -24.13 12.27
C LYS A 130 7.50 -22.85 12.75
N ILE A 131 6.82 -22.07 13.56
CA ILE A 131 7.42 -20.91 14.23
C ILE A 131 8.25 -21.45 15.39
N ILE A 132 9.58 -21.28 15.32
CA ILE A 132 10.51 -21.70 16.37
C ILE A 132 10.59 -20.61 17.44
N LYS A 133 10.68 -19.35 17.00
CA LYS A 133 10.94 -18.20 17.87
C LYS A 133 10.18 -16.98 17.38
N LEU A 134 9.59 -16.24 18.32
CA LEU A 134 8.99 -14.94 18.08
C LEU A 134 9.96 -13.86 18.58
N ILE A 135 10.20 -12.85 17.77
CA ILE A 135 11.11 -11.73 18.04
C ILE A 135 10.31 -10.44 17.95
N GLU A 136 10.00 -9.86 19.10
CA GLU A 136 9.35 -8.55 19.17
C GLU A 136 10.40 -7.44 19.02
N TRP A 137 10.35 -6.75 17.88
CA TRP A 137 11.32 -5.71 17.54
C TRP A 137 10.80 -4.29 17.76
N GLU A 138 9.50 -4.07 17.58
CA GLU A 138 8.85 -2.80 17.85
C GLU A 138 7.62 -3.03 18.74
N ASP A 139 7.55 -2.28 19.84
CA ASP A 139 6.36 -2.23 20.68
C ASP A 139 5.29 -1.32 20.05
N LYS A 140 4.12 -1.87 19.78
CA LYS A 140 2.96 -1.15 19.22
C LYS A 140 2.36 -0.14 20.16
N ASN A 141 2.48 -0.37 21.47
CA ASN A 141 1.92 0.53 22.47
C ASN A 141 2.81 1.74 22.69
N ARG A 142 4.07 1.68 22.22
CA ARG A 142 5.00 2.79 22.32
C ARG A 142 4.82 3.74 21.15
N LEU A 143 4.35 4.95 21.46
CA LEU A 143 4.26 6.03 20.49
C LEU A 143 5.61 6.74 20.38
N TYR A 144 6.23 6.66 19.21
CA TYR A 144 7.46 7.38 18.91
C TYR A 144 7.14 8.77 18.34
N GLN A 145 7.87 9.79 18.76
CA GLN A 145 7.65 11.17 18.31
C GLN A 145 7.74 11.29 16.78
N TRP A 146 8.76 10.65 16.18
CA TRP A 146 8.94 10.65 14.73
C TRP A 146 7.76 10.05 13.95
N LYS A 147 7.06 9.07 14.52
CA LYS A 147 5.82 8.53 13.92
C LYS A 147 4.65 9.51 13.99
N LYS A 148 4.56 10.30 15.06
CA LYS A 148 3.56 11.36 15.18
C LYS A 148 3.81 12.46 14.15
N ASP A 149 5.07 12.88 14.01
CA ASP A 149 5.46 13.92 13.05
C ASP A 149 5.09 13.51 11.62
N ILE A 150 5.36 12.25 11.24
CA ILE A 150 4.94 11.70 9.93
C ILE A 150 3.42 11.66 9.79
N SER A 151 2.72 11.18 10.82
CA SER A 151 1.26 11.10 10.79
C SER A 151 0.62 12.48 10.63
N GLU A 152 1.21 13.52 11.24
CA GLU A 152 0.73 14.89 11.11
C GLU A 152 1.05 15.47 9.73
N LEU A 153 2.24 15.21 9.18
CA LEU A 153 2.62 15.65 7.83
C LEU A 153 1.73 15.04 6.75
N THR A 154 1.45 13.74 6.86
CA THR A 154 0.59 13.01 5.91
C THR A 154 -0.87 13.44 6.00
N SER A 155 -1.35 13.83 7.18
CA SER A 155 -2.73 14.29 7.38
C SER A 155 -2.99 15.70 6.84
N LYS A 156 -1.94 16.51 6.65
CA LYS A 156 -2.02 17.90 6.15
C LYS A 156 -2.00 18.00 4.62
N THR A 157 -1.79 16.88 3.92
CA THR A 157 -1.71 16.81 2.44
C THR A 157 -3.05 16.39 1.86
#